data_AF-A0A6N8VX87-F1
#
_entry.id   AF-A0A6N8VX87-F1
#
_cell.length_a   1.000
_cell.length_b   1.000
_cell.length_c   1.000
_cell.angle_alpha   90.00
_cell.angle_beta   90.00
_cell.angle_gamma   90.00
#
_symmetry.space_group_name_H-M   'P 1'
#
loop_
_entity.id
_entity.type
_entity.pdbx_description
1 polymer ?
#
loop_
_entity_poly.entity_id
_entity_poly.type
_entity_poly.pdbx_seq_one_letter_code
_entity_poly.pdbx_strand_id
1 'polypeptide(L)' 'VVQAGRGGQFYTVDMIPKVKIITVISDFNVEPAIEAIIAGARSDRTGDGKIFVTDVEEAVRVRTGERGREVL' A
#
# COMPACT_ATOMS: atom_id res chain seq x y z
N VAL A 1 12.34 -16.53 8.10
CA VAL A 1 12.69 -17.78 7.41
C VAL A 1 11.42 -18.59 7.20
N VAL A 2 10.94 -18.67 5.96
CA VAL A 2 9.85 -19.59 5.58
C VAL A 2 10.48 -20.75 4.82
N GLN A 3 10.28 -21.97 5.30
CA GLN A 3 10.68 -23.21 4.60
C GLN A 3 9.49 -23.68 3.76
N ALA A 4 9.64 -23.74 2.44
CA ALA A 4 8.61 -24.27 1.54
C ALA A 4 9.25 -25.27 0.56
N GLY A 5 8.64 -26.44 0.38
CA GLY A 5 9.09 -27.42 -0.62
C GLY A 5 8.07 -28.52 -0.88
N ARG A 6 7.82 -28.81 -2.17
CA ARG A 6 7.51 -30.17 -2.65
C ARG A 6 8.74 -30.62 -3.44
N GLY A 7 9.43 -31.66 -2.98
CA GLY A 7 10.55 -32.28 -3.72
C GLY A 7 11.98 -32.09 -3.17
N GLY A 8 12.15 -31.64 -1.91
CA GLY A 8 13.47 -31.69 -1.23
C GLY A 8 14.46 -30.58 -1.56
N GLN A 9 14.06 -29.53 -2.29
CA GLN A 9 14.86 -28.30 -2.41
C GLN A 9 14.42 -27.30 -1.34
N PHE A 10 15.35 -26.96 -0.46
CA PHE A 10 15.15 -25.94 0.57
C PHE A 10 15.74 -24.63 0.07
N TYR A 11 14.89 -23.63 -0.13
CA TYR A 11 15.33 -22.25 -0.35
C TYR A 11 15.02 -21.44 0.91
N THR A 12 16.05 -20.78 1.45
CA THR A 12 15.86 -19.80 2.51
C THR A 12 15.32 -18.52 1.88
N VAL A 13 14.04 -18.22 2.10
CA VAL A 13 13.51 -16.88 1.78
C VAL A 13 13.68 -15.98 3.01
N ASP A 14 14.52 -14.95 2.84
CA ASP A 14 14.61 -13.85 3.78
C ASP A 14 13.59 -12.78 3.41
N MET A 15 12.54 -12.69 4.24
CA MET A 15 11.53 -11.66 4.16
C MET A 15 11.98 -10.49 5.03
N ILE A 16 12.26 -9.35 4.41
CA ILE A 16 12.57 -8.10 5.13
C ILE A 16 11.25 -7.51 5.63
N PRO A 17 11.08 -7.24 6.93
CA PRO A 17 9.88 -6.59 7.46
C PRO A 17 9.64 -5.21 6.80
N LYS A 18 8.39 -4.93 6.44
CA LYS A 18 7.94 -3.66 5.85
C LYS A 18 6.63 -3.23 6.48
N VAL A 19 6.39 -1.92 6.52
CA VAL A 19 5.09 -1.34 6.90
C VAL A 19 4.24 -1.17 5.65
N LYS A 20 2.97 -1.61 5.71
CA LYS A 20 1.98 -1.36 4.66
C LYS A 20 1.04 -0.27 5.12
N ILE A 21 0.99 0.83 4.38
CA ILE A 21 -0.01 1.89 4.54
C ILE A 21 -1.09 1.67 3.49
N ILE A 22 -2.35 1.72 3.92
CA ILE A 22 -3.51 1.70 3.03
C ILE A 22 -4.35 2.92 3.39
N THR A 23 -4.58 3.77 2.40
CA THR A 23 -5.41 4.96 2.54
C THR A 23 -6.27 5.12 1.30
N VAL A 24 -7.47 5.67 1.48
CA VAL A 24 -8.35 6.07 0.39
C VAL A 24 -8.36 7.60 0.40
N ILE A 25 -8.11 8.18 -0.76
CA ILE A 25 -8.06 9.63 -0.97
C ILE A 25 -8.89 9.97 -2.19
N SER A 26 -9.29 11.23 -2.30
CA SER A 26 -9.95 11.72 -3.49
C SER A 26 -9.00 11.79 -4.68
N ASP A 27 -9.56 11.68 -5.90
CA ASP A 27 -8.79 11.67 -7.15
C ASP A 27 -7.90 12.91 -7.33
N PHE A 28 -8.35 14.07 -6.85
CA PHE A 28 -7.59 15.32 -6.91
C PHE A 28 -6.35 15.34 -6.00
N ASN A 29 -6.28 14.42 -5.03
CA ASN A 29 -5.17 14.31 -4.09
C ASN A 29 -4.19 13.18 -4.45
N VAL A 30 -4.43 12.41 -5.52
CA VAL A 30 -3.58 11.26 -5.88
C VAL A 30 -2.13 11.67 -6.10
N GLU A 31 -1.87 12.61 -7.01
CA GLU A 31 -0.51 13.04 -7.31
C GLU A 31 0.18 13.73 -6.11
N PRO A 32 -0.47 14.70 -5.42
CA PRO A 32 0.12 15.29 -4.20
C PRO A 32 0.45 14.26 -3.11
N ALA A 33 -0.38 13.22 -2.94
CA ALA A 33 -0.13 12.17 -1.97
C ALA A 33 1.07 11.30 -2.36
N ILE A 34 1.20 10.94 -3.65
CA ILE A 34 2.36 10.19 -4.15
C ILE A 34 3.64 10.97 -3.89
N GLU A 35 3.67 12.26 -4.24
CA GLU A 35 4.84 13.12 -4.02
C GLU A 35 5.21 13.22 -2.53
N ALA A 36 4.22 13.42 -1.66
CA ALA A 36 4.42 13.50 -0.21
C ALA A 36 4.97 12.17 0.36
N ILE A 37 4.44 11.03 -0.09
CA ILE A 37 4.92 9.71 0.34
C ILE A 37 6.36 9.49 -0.13
N ILE A 38 6.70 9.85 -1.37
CA ILE A 38 8.07 9.75 -1.89
C ILE A 38 9.00 10.63 -1.05
N ALA A 39 8.63 11.88 -0.79
CA ALA A 39 9.44 12.81 -0.01
C ALA A 39 9.69 12.32 1.42
N GLY A 40 8.70 11.68 2.05
CA GLY A 40 8.82 11.16 3.42
C GLY A 40 9.49 9.79 3.55
N ALA A 41 9.38 8.93 2.53
CA ALA A 41 9.83 7.53 2.62
C ALA A 41 11.14 7.23 1.88
N ARG A 42 11.59 8.10 0.97
CA ARG A 42 12.81 7.89 0.18
C ARG A 42 14.07 8.05 1.05
N SER A 43 14.93 7.03 1.06
CA SER A 43 16.22 7.04 1.74
C SER A 43 17.43 6.96 0.78
N ASP A 44 17.17 6.90 -0.54
CA ASP A 44 18.15 6.65 -1.60
C ASP A 44 18.91 5.32 -1.45
N ARG A 45 18.31 4.36 -0.71
CA ARG A 45 18.82 3.01 -0.54
C ARG A 45 17.86 2.00 -1.16
N THR A 46 18.40 0.83 -1.51
CA THR A 46 17.55 -0.28 -1.98
C THR A 46 16.60 -0.71 -0.88
N GLY A 47 15.31 -0.80 -1.21
CA GLY A 47 14.28 -1.32 -0.31
C GLY A 47 13.31 -0.29 0.26
N ASP A 48 13.32 0.96 -0.21
CA ASP A 48 12.36 2.01 0.23
C ASP A 48 10.89 1.61 0.02
N GLY A 49 10.61 0.70 -0.91
CA GLY A 49 9.31 0.08 -1.09
C GLY A 49 8.71 0.40 -2.46
N LYS A 50 7.38 0.34 -2.54
CA LYS A 50 6.60 0.61 -3.75
C LYS A 50 5.30 1.28 -3.35
N ILE A 51 4.82 2.18 -4.19
CA ILE A 51 3.49 2.76 -4.10
C ILE A 51 2.64 2.06 -5.16
N PHE A 52 1.46 1.60 -4.75
CA PHE A 52 0.46 1.03 -5.64
C PHE A 52 -0.78 1.91 -5.56
N VAL A 53 -1.32 2.26 -6.73
CA VAL A 53 -2.54 3.05 -6.85
C VAL A 53 -3.57 2.16 -7.55
N THR A 54 -4.77 2.12 -6.97
CA THR A 54 -5.90 1.35 -7.49
C THR A 54 -7.16 2.18 -7.31
N ASP A 55 -8.05 2.14 -8.30
CA ASP A 55 -9.32 2.85 -8.22
C ASP A 55 -10.22 2.26 -7.13
N VAL A 56 -10.97 3.12 -6.45
CA VAL A 56 -12.01 2.75 -5.49
C VAL A 56 -13.36 3.14 -6.10
N GLU A 57 -14.15 2.14 -6.50
CA GLU A 57 -15.43 2.37 -7.18
C GLU A 57 -16.48 3.01 -6.26
N GLU A 58 -16.51 2.63 -4.99
CA GLU A 58 -17.48 3.14 -4.02
C GLU A 58 -16.89 3.18 -2.60
N ALA A 59 -17.16 4.27 -1.87
CA ALA A 59 -16.91 4.40 -0.45
C ALA A 59 -18.23 4.61 0.29
N VAL A 60 -18.39 3.97 1.46
CA VAL A 60 -19.61 4.05 2.27
C VAL A 60 -19.26 4.36 3.72
N ARG A 61 -19.84 5.42 4.28
CA ARG A 61 -19.71 5.73 5.71
C ARG A 61 -20.68 4.89 6.52
N VAL A 62 -20.19 3.86 7.22
CA VAL A 62 -21.02 2.91 7.99
C VAL A 62 -21.99 3.61 8.97
N ARG A 63 -21.56 4.71 9.59
CA ARG A 63 -22.38 5.42 10.59
C ARG A 63 -23.62 6.10 10.01
N THR A 64 -23.53 6.67 8.80
CA THR A 64 -24.57 7.52 8.20
C THR A 64 -25.21 6.89 6.97
N GLY A 65 -24.56 5.91 6.35
CA GLY A 65 -24.97 5.34 5.07
C GLY A 65 -24.63 6.21 3.86
N GLU A 66 -23.94 7.34 4.06
CA GLU A 66 -23.48 8.23 2.97
C GLU A 66 -22.52 7.47 2.04
N ARG A 67 -22.59 7.79 0.75
CA ARG A 67 -21.88 7.09 -0.33
C ARG A 67 -21.13 8.05 -1.24
N GLY A 68 -20.09 7.54 -1.89
CA GLY A 68 -19.37 8.24 -2.94
C GLY A 68 -18.32 9.22 -2.43
N ARG A 69 -17.96 10.22 -3.25
CA ARG A 69 -16.83 11.12 -3.00
C ARG A 69 -16.93 11.94 -1.72
N GLU A 70 -18.14 12.23 -1.24
CA GLU A 70 -18.35 13.04 -0.01
C GLU A 70 -17.97 12.29 1.29
N VAL A 71 -17.66 11.00 1.19
CA VAL A 71 -17.29 10.17 2.35
C VAL A 71 -15.84 10.41 2.79
N LEU A 72 -14.98 10.88 1.89
CA LEU A 72 -13.54 11.08 2.10
C LEU A 72 -13.21 12.49 2.59
#